data_AF-A0A963FGU2-F1
#
_entry.id   AF-A0A963FGU2-F1
#
_cell.length_a   1.000
_cell.length_b   1.000
_cell.length_c   1.000
_cell.angle_alpha   90.00
_cell.angle_beta   90.00
_cell.angle_gamma   90.00
#
_symmetry.space_group_name_H-M   'P 1'
#
loop_
_entity.id
_entity.type
_entity.pdbx_description
1 polymer ?
#
loop_
_entity_poly.entity_id
_entity_poly.type
_entity_poly.pdbx_seq_one_letter_code
_entity_poly.pdbx_strand_id
1 'polypeptide(L)' 'SMESAEQAHIPGGALAKGVMTRDGDDFLMLVLPSDYHVDLDSLNGQLGRSLVLASEAELSAKFPDCERGAIPPLGFV' A
#
# COMPACT_ATOMS: atom_id res chain seq x y z
N SER A 1 7.34 -5.49 0.39
CA SER A 1 8.02 -4.54 1.30
C SER A 1 9.52 -4.55 1.01
N MET A 2 10.35 -3.76 1.71
CA MET A 2 11.82 -3.90 1.61
C MET A 2 12.28 -5.30 2.00
N GLU A 3 11.71 -5.87 3.06
CA GLU A 3 11.96 -7.25 3.46
C GLU A 3 11.66 -8.25 2.33
N SER A 4 10.50 -8.13 1.64
CA SER A 4 10.20 -8.99 0.49
C SER A 4 11.21 -8.85 -0.65
N ALA A 5 11.68 -7.63 -0.92
CA ALA A 5 12.68 -7.38 -1.96
C ALA A 5 14.02 -8.03 -1.61
N GLU A 6 14.47 -7.89 -0.36
CA GLU A 6 15.70 -8.50 0.15
C GLU A 6 15.66 -10.02 0.08
N GLN A 7 14.56 -10.65 0.55
CA GLN A 7 14.38 -12.10 0.50
C GLN A 7 14.32 -12.65 -0.93
N ALA A 8 13.75 -11.88 -1.86
CA ALA A 8 13.69 -12.26 -3.27
C ALA A 8 14.99 -11.93 -4.03
N HIS A 9 15.98 -11.29 -3.40
CA HIS A 9 17.18 -10.75 -4.05
C HIS A 9 16.87 -9.81 -5.22
N ILE A 10 15.80 -9.02 -5.09
CA ILE A 10 15.38 -8.02 -6.08
C ILE A 10 15.73 -6.64 -5.51
N PRO A 11 16.33 -5.72 -6.30
CA PRO A 11 16.53 -4.34 -5.87
C PRO A 11 15.20 -3.71 -5.41
N GLY A 12 15.19 -2.98 -4.29
CA GLY A 12 13.96 -2.38 -3.75
C GLY A 12 13.19 -1.53 -4.77
N GLY A 13 13.92 -0.74 -5.57
CA GLY A 13 13.38 0.05 -6.67
C GLY A 13 12.74 -0.74 -7.82
N ALA A 14 13.01 -2.05 -7.90
CA ALA A 14 12.49 -2.96 -8.92
C ALA A 14 11.34 -3.86 -8.41
N LEU A 15 10.94 -3.74 -7.14
CA LEU A 15 9.79 -4.45 -6.58
C LEU A 15 8.70 -3.44 -6.17
N ALA A 16 7.53 -3.51 -6.80
CA ALA A 16 6.37 -2.72 -6.39
C ALA A 16 5.74 -3.26 -5.10
N LYS A 17 5.26 -2.36 -4.23
CA LYS A 17 4.41 -2.68 -3.08
C LYS A 17 3.10 -1.88 -3.15
N GLY A 18 2.02 -2.50 -2.69
CA GLY A 18 0.75 -1.83 -2.45
C GLY A 18 0.72 -1.23 -1.04
N VAL A 19 0.30 0.02 -0.92
CA VAL A 19 -0.02 0.66 0.36
C VAL A 19 -1.48 1.09 0.31
N MET A 20 -2.29 0.46 1.14
CA MET A 20 -3.72 0.73 1.19
C MET A 20 -4.01 1.94 2.05
N THR A 21 -4.76 2.88 1.49
CA THR A 21 -5.24 4.08 2.15
C THR A 21 -6.76 4.17 2.05
N ARG A 22 -7.35 5.06 2.84
CA ARG A 22 -8.77 5.40 2.75
C ARG A 22 -9.04 6.87 3.06
N ASP A 23 -10.11 7.39 2.50
CA ASP A 23 -10.70 8.70 2.81
C ASP A 23 -12.18 8.47 3.14
N GLY A 24 -12.54 8.45 4.42
CA GLY A 24 -13.82 7.91 4.87
C GLY A 24 -13.94 6.42 4.54
N ASP A 25 -14.96 6.07 3.75
CA ASP A 25 -15.26 4.72 3.26
C ASP A 25 -14.62 4.39 1.90
N ASP A 26 -14.03 5.39 1.22
CA ASP A 26 -13.38 5.21 -0.08
C ASP A 26 -11.95 4.71 0.10
N PHE A 27 -11.63 3.56 -0.47
CA PHE A 27 -10.28 2.97 -0.41
C PHE A 27 -9.48 3.29 -1.67
N LEU A 28 -8.21 3.60 -1.49
CA LEU A 28 -7.25 3.78 -2.58
C LEU A 28 -6.05 2.87 -2.33
N MET A 29 -5.48 2.34 -3.42
CA MET A 29 -4.20 1.64 -3.38
C MET A 29 -3.14 2.55 -3.97
N LEU A 30 -2.11 2.85 -3.17
CA LEU A 30 -0.91 3.51 -3.65
C LEU A 30 0.09 2.43 -4.06
N VAL A 31 0.60 2.53 -5.30
CA VAL A 31 1.63 1.62 -5.81
C VAL A 31 2.94 2.38 -5.90
N LEU A 32 3.95 1.89 -5.19
CA LEU A 32 5.25 2.50 -5.10
C LEU A 32 6.36 1.44 -5.11
N PRO A 33 7.60 1.81 -5.48
CA PRO A 33 8.74 0.94 -5.26
C PRO A 33 8.91 0.59 -3.77
N SER A 34 9.51 -0.57 -3.49
CA SER A 34 9.57 -1.10 -2.13
C SER A 34 10.43 -0.27 -1.19
N ASP A 35 11.42 0.44 -1.73
CA ASP A 35 12.33 1.36 -1.05
C ASP A 35 11.76 2.78 -0.82
N TYR A 36 10.53 3.06 -1.25
CA TYR A 36 9.88 4.35 -1.04
C TYR A 36 8.90 4.31 0.14
N HIS A 37 8.64 5.47 0.74
CA HIS A 37 7.58 5.67 1.72
C HIS A 37 6.62 6.74 1.23
N VAL A 38 5.33 6.60 1.58
CA VAL A 38 4.33 7.61 1.26
C VAL A 38 4.39 8.75 2.27
N ASP A 39 4.45 9.98 1.76
CA ASP A 39 4.15 11.20 2.50
C ASP A 39 2.66 11.53 2.28
N LEU A 40 1.82 11.15 3.24
CA LEU A 40 0.37 11.36 3.13
C LEU A 40 -0.01 12.83 3.24
N ASP A 41 0.75 13.65 3.97
CA ASP A 41 0.44 15.07 4.12
C ASP A 41 0.62 15.80 2.79
N SER A 42 1.75 15.56 2.13
CA SER A 42 2.01 16.09 0.78
C SER A 42 0.99 15.57 -0.24
N LEU A 43 0.68 14.27 -0.20
CA LEU A 43 -0.28 13.66 -1.11
C LEU A 43 -1.70 14.22 -0.91
N ASN A 44 -2.12 14.41 0.33
CA ASN A 44 -3.42 14.99 0.67
C ASN A 44 -3.52 16.44 0.20
N GLY A 45 -2.46 17.24 0.37
CA GLY A 45 -2.40 18.61 -0.15
C GLY A 45 -2.51 18.67 -1.68
N GLN A 46 -1.92 17.72 -2.40
CA GLN A 46 -1.97 17.66 -3.86
C GLN A 46 -3.30 17.14 -4.41
N LEU A 47 -3.90 16.14 -3.75
CA LEU A 47 -5.14 15.50 -4.20
C LEU A 47 -6.41 16.16 -3.67
N GLY A 48 -6.30 17.05 -2.67
CA GLY A 48 -7.46 17.61 -1.98
C GLY A 48 -8.27 16.55 -1.22
N ARG A 49 -7.58 15.55 -0.65
CA ARG A 49 -8.18 14.40 0.07
C ARG A 49 -7.72 14.35 1.52
N SER A 50 -8.37 13.49 2.31
CA SER A 50 -8.00 13.18 3.70
C SER A 50 -7.61 11.71 3.85
N LEU A 51 -6.63 11.27 3.05
CA LEU A 51 -6.12 9.90 3.07
C LEU A 51 -5.44 9.57 4.40
N VAL A 52 -5.84 8.43 4.96
CA VAL A 52 -5.16 7.75 6.08
C VAL A 52 -4.80 6.32 5.67
N LEU A 53 -3.84 5.70 6.36
CA LEU A 53 -3.56 4.28 6.15
C LEU A 53 -4.78 3.43 6.54
N ALA A 54 -5.11 2.45 5.71
CA ALA A 54 -6.10 1.44 6.06
C ALA A 54 -5.57 0.57 7.19
N SER A 55 -6.43 0.27 8.16
CA SER A 55 -6.10 -0.62 9.27
C SER A 55 -6.05 -2.07 8.81
N GLU A 56 -5.26 -2.87 9.50
CA GLU A 56 -5.06 -4.27 9.14
C GLU A 56 -6.35 -5.10 9.29
N ALA A 57 -7.26 -4.70 10.19
CA ALA A 57 -8.58 -5.31 10.30
C ALA A 57 -9.45 -5.05 9.06
N GLU A 58 -9.44 -3.82 8.53
CA GLU A 58 -10.13 -3.49 7.27
C GLU A 58 -9.53 -4.25 6.09
N LEU A 59 -8.22 -4.44 6.10
CA LEU A 59 -7.49 -5.13 5.04
C LEU A 59 -7.73 -6.64 5.04
N SER A 60 -7.70 -7.30 6.20
CA SER A 60 -8.03 -8.72 6.31
C SER A 60 -9.45 -9.04 5.85
N ALA A 61 -10.39 -8.11 6.03
CA ALA A 61 -11.76 -8.29 5.54
C ALA A 61 -11.87 -8.18 4.01
N LYS A 62 -11.08 -7.30 3.38
CA LYS A 62 -11.08 -7.08 1.92
C LYS A 62 -10.19 -8.07 1.16
N PHE A 63 -9.06 -8.44 1.74
CA PHE A 63 -8.07 -9.36 1.17
C PHE A 63 -7.92 -10.59 2.08
N PRO A 64 -8.96 -11.43 2.18
CA PRO A 64 -8.98 -12.56 3.12
C PRO A 64 -7.98 -13.67 2.75
N ASP A 65 -7.47 -13.66 1.52
CA ASP A 65 -6.49 -14.60 0.99
C ASP A 65 -5.04 -14.09 1.12
N CYS A 66 -4.85 -12.84 1.54
CA CYS A 66 -3.53 -12.25 1.71
C CYS A 66 -3.06 -12.36 3.15
N GLU A 67 -1.80 -12.74 3.33
CA GLU A 67 -1.13 -12.58 4.62
C GLU A 67 -0.99 -11.10 4.97
N ARG A 68 -0.94 -10.82 6.27
CA ARG A 68 -0.78 -9.45 6.79
C ARG A 68 0.50 -8.82 6.22
N GLY A 69 0.37 -7.62 5.65
CA GLY A 69 1.50 -6.92 5.01
C GLY A 69 1.95 -7.48 3.65
N ALA A 70 1.29 -8.51 3.13
CA ALA A 70 1.60 -9.16 1.86
C ALA A 70 0.57 -8.87 0.75
N ILE A 71 -0.19 -7.78 0.87
CA ILE A 71 -1.17 -7.38 -0.14
C ILE A 71 -0.44 -7.02 -1.45
N PRO A 72 -0.79 -7.65 -2.57
CA PRO A 72 -0.14 -7.39 -3.85
C PRO A 72 -0.49 -5.98 -4.37
N PRO A 73 0.42 -5.32 -5.12
CA PRO A 73 0.14 -4.05 -5.82
C PRO A 73 -0.74 -4.25 -7.06
N LEU A 74 -1.74 -5.12 -6.94
CA LEU A 74 -2.72 -5.43 -7.97
C LEU A 74 -4.06 -5.03 -7.37
N GLY A 75 -4.66 -3.95 -7.87
CA GLY A 75 -6.01 -3.56 -7.45
C GLY A 75 -7.01 -4.70 -7.72
N PHE A 76 -8.15 -4.70 -7.03
CA PHE A 76 -9.24 -5.61 -7.36
C PHE A 76 -9.62 -5.44 -8.84
N VAL A 77 -9.57 -6.54 -9.59
CA VAL A 77 -10.36 -6.74 -10.83
C VAL A 77 -11.70 -7.33 -10.47
#